data_AF-A0A0A3XSP7-F1
#
_entry.id   AF-A0A0A3XSP7-F1
#
_cell.length_a   1.000
_cell.length_b   1.000
_cell.length_c   1.000
_cell.angle_alpha   90.00
_cell.angle_beta   90.00
_cell.angle_gamma   90.00
#
_symmetry.space_group_name_H-M   'P 1'
#
loop_
_entity.id
_entity.type
_entity.pdbx_description
1 polymer ?
#
loop_
_entity_poly.entity_id
_entity_poly.type
_entity_poly.pdbx_seq_one_letter_code
_entity_poly.pdbx_strand_id
1 'polypeptide(L)'
;MRILFPVLAVLALAGSCREAGTQAPCPELPRLRSDAVEASKPTARALMSDRCDAYIRASRAWSDVVDYANDHRDVCEISDRLLGDLETYRREAVAARNNVCAGRPARPFPADIISQ
;
A
#
# COMPACT_ATOMS: atom_id res chain seq x y z
N MET A 1 34.93 5.60 61.64
CA MET A 1 33.94 6.32 60.80
C MET A 1 34.64 6.64 59.48
N ARG A 2 34.22 6.25 58.28
CA ARG A 2 32.94 5.79 57.74
C ARG A 2 33.23 4.95 56.47
N ILE A 3 32.62 3.76 56.44
CA ILE A 3 31.79 3.19 55.36
C ILE A 3 32.45 2.89 54.00
N LEU A 4 32.58 1.57 53.76
CA LEU A 4 32.71 0.91 52.45
C LEU A 4 31.58 1.34 51.50
N PHE A 5 31.91 1.85 50.32
CA PHE A 5 30.95 2.01 49.23
C PHE A 5 30.87 0.71 48.42
N PRO A 6 29.68 0.12 48.23
CA PRO A 6 29.53 -1.07 47.44
C PRO A 6 29.55 -0.74 45.94
N VAL A 7 30.20 -1.63 45.21
CA VAL A 7 30.16 -1.81 43.76
C VAL A 7 28.70 -1.93 43.30
N LEU A 8 28.26 -1.06 42.40
CA LEU A 8 27.05 -1.27 41.60
C LEU A 8 27.41 -1.07 40.13
N ALA A 9 27.77 -2.18 39.49
CA ALA A 9 27.88 -2.29 38.05
C ALA A 9 26.46 -2.20 37.45
N VAL A 10 26.12 -1.05 36.89
CA VAL A 10 24.95 -0.93 36.03
C VAL A 10 25.34 -1.45 34.66
N LEU A 11 25.07 -2.74 34.42
CA LEU A 11 25.00 -3.30 33.08
C LEU A 11 23.80 -2.64 32.38
N ALA A 12 24.05 -1.52 31.72
CA ALA A 12 23.14 -1.00 30.72
C ALA A 12 23.12 -2.03 29.57
N LEU A 13 22.12 -2.91 29.60
CA LEU A 13 21.75 -3.71 28.45
C LEU A 13 21.35 -2.71 27.37
N ALA A 14 22.31 -2.37 26.51
CA ALA A 14 22.06 -1.82 25.20
C ALA A 14 21.14 -2.81 24.50
N GLY A 15 19.84 -2.55 24.56
CA GLY A 15 18.81 -3.21 23.77
C GLY A 15 18.99 -2.80 22.32
N SER A 16 20.08 -3.22 21.71
CA SER A 16 20.26 -3.25 20.27
C SER A 16 19.71 -4.58 19.76
N CYS A 17 18.39 -4.74 19.79
CA CYS A 17 17.78 -5.57 18.77
C CYS A 17 17.82 -4.76 17.47
N ARG A 18 18.96 -4.89 16.78
CA ARG A 18 19.00 -4.73 15.33
C ARG A 18 17.95 -5.71 14.82
N GLU A 19 16.77 -5.23 14.47
CA GLU A 19 15.99 -5.92 13.46
C GLU A 19 16.85 -5.84 12.19
N ALA A 20 17.58 -6.92 11.97
CA ALA A 20 18.15 -7.22 10.67
C ALA A 20 17.01 -6.98 9.68
N GLY A 21 17.22 -6.09 8.72
CA GLY A 21 16.32 -5.91 7.60
C GLY A 21 16.25 -7.21 6.81
N THR A 22 15.46 -8.17 7.27
CA THR A 22 14.77 -9.11 6.40
C THR A 22 13.86 -8.25 5.57
N GLN A 23 14.36 -7.84 4.41
CA GLN A 23 13.54 -7.29 3.36
C GLN A 23 12.33 -8.21 3.25
N ALA A 24 11.12 -7.68 3.52
CA ALA A 24 9.92 -8.48 3.54
C ALA A 24 9.89 -9.35 2.26
N PRO A 25 9.58 -10.66 2.36
CA PRO A 25 9.36 -11.46 1.17
C PRO A 25 8.32 -10.70 0.35
N CYS A 26 8.72 -10.27 -0.85
CA CYS A 26 7.94 -9.41 -1.75
C CYS A 26 7.91 -7.90 -1.40
N PRO A 27 9.06 -7.19 -1.56
CA PRO A 27 9.09 -5.73 -1.49
C PRO A 27 8.31 -5.05 -2.63
N GLU A 28 7.93 -5.81 -3.65
CA GLU A 28 7.24 -5.32 -4.83
C GLU A 28 5.75 -5.07 -4.58
N LEU A 29 5.09 -5.86 -3.73
CA LEU A 29 3.68 -5.67 -3.39
C LEU A 29 3.41 -4.26 -2.80
N PRO A 30 4.13 -3.77 -1.77
CA PRO A 30 3.91 -2.42 -1.26
C PRO A 30 4.30 -1.33 -2.26
N ARG A 31 5.26 -1.59 -3.16
CA ARG A 31 5.62 -0.67 -4.25
C ARG A 31 4.47 -0.51 -5.23
N LEU A 32 3.95 -1.62 -5.76
CA LEU A 32 2.80 -1.63 -6.67
C LEU A 32 1.55 -1.00 -6.03
N ARG A 33 1.32 -1.26 -4.74
CA ARG A 33 0.20 -0.66 -4.02
C ARG A 33 0.34 0.86 -3.94
N SER A 34 1.54 1.36 -3.64
CA SER A 34 1.81 2.81 -3.61
C SER A 34 1.60 3.43 -4.99
N ASP A 35 2.13 2.80 -6.05
CA ASP A 35 1.95 3.25 -7.44
C ASP A 35 0.46 3.30 -7.83
N ALA A 36 -0.33 2.29 -7.42
CA ALA A 36 -1.77 2.24 -7.67
C ALA A 36 -2.53 3.33 -6.91
N VAL A 37 -2.15 3.62 -5.66
CA VAL A 37 -2.71 4.73 -4.87
C VAL A 37 -2.40 6.07 -5.53
N GLU A 38 -1.14 6.31 -5.93
CA GLU A 38 -0.76 7.54 -6.64
C GLU A 38 -1.51 7.70 -7.96
N ALA A 39 -1.64 6.63 -8.74
CA ALA A 39 -2.41 6.63 -9.99
C ALA A 39 -3.92 6.90 -9.76
N SER A 40 -4.43 6.58 -8.58
CA SER A 40 -5.84 6.82 -8.21
C SER A 40 -6.11 8.23 -7.68
N LYS A 41 -5.06 9.04 -7.45
CA LYS A 41 -5.24 10.40 -6.96
C LYS A 41 -5.99 11.25 -7.99
N PRO A 42 -7.03 12.00 -7.56
CA PRO A 42 -7.80 12.84 -8.46
C PRO A 42 -6.90 13.87 -9.13
N THR A 43 -6.87 13.89 -10.47
CA THR A 43 -6.24 15.00 -11.20
C THR A 43 -7.25 16.14 -11.30
N ALA A 44 -7.29 17.01 -10.29
CA ALA A 44 -8.26 18.11 -10.17
C ALA A 44 -8.26 19.11 -11.36
N ARG A 45 -7.27 19.04 -12.25
CA ARG A 45 -7.07 19.95 -13.39
C ARG A 45 -7.01 19.26 -14.76
N ALA A 46 -7.29 17.96 -14.83
CA ALA A 46 -7.27 17.23 -16.10
C ALA A 46 -8.45 17.64 -16.99
N LEU A 47 -8.20 17.82 -18.30
CA LEU A 47 -9.28 17.91 -19.29
C LEU A 47 -10.07 16.60 -19.30
N MET A 48 -11.31 16.61 -19.79
CA MET A 48 -12.18 15.43 -19.76
C MET A 48 -11.58 14.19 -20.45
N SER A 49 -10.82 14.38 -21.54
CA SER A 49 -10.07 13.30 -22.21
C SER A 49 -9.00 12.71 -21.28
N ASP A 50 -8.18 13.57 -20.68
CA ASP A 50 -7.14 13.21 -19.72
C ASP A 50 -7.71 12.52 -18.48
N ARG A 51 -8.99 12.81 -18.16
CA ARG A 51 -9.70 12.19 -17.04
C ARG A 51 -9.95 10.71 -17.28
N CYS A 52 -10.44 10.29 -18.46
CA CYS A 52 -10.62 8.86 -18.73
C CYS A 52 -9.28 8.12 -18.72
N ASP A 53 -8.23 8.70 -19.31
CA ASP A 53 -6.89 8.11 -19.31
C ASP A 53 -6.31 7.94 -17.91
N ALA A 54 -6.53 8.90 -17.01
CA ALA A 54 -6.13 8.78 -15.62
C ALA A 54 -6.79 7.57 -14.92
N TYR A 55 -8.09 7.38 -15.10
CA TYR A 55 -8.79 6.23 -14.52
C TYR A 55 -8.44 4.91 -15.21
N ILE A 56 -8.07 4.92 -16.50
CA ILE A 56 -7.50 3.74 -17.16
C ILE A 56 -6.20 3.33 -16.46
N ARG A 57 -5.27 4.27 -16.23
CA ARG A 57 -4.01 4.01 -15.53
C ARG A 57 -4.25 3.50 -14.10
N ALA A 58 -5.13 4.14 -13.34
CA ALA A 58 -5.49 3.69 -12.00
C ALA A 58 -6.03 2.24 -12.01
N SER A 59 -6.97 1.93 -12.91
CA SER A 59 -7.54 0.58 -12.99
C SER A 59 -6.53 -0.50 -13.37
N ARG A 60 -5.54 -0.15 -14.21
CA ARG A 60 -4.45 -1.05 -14.58
C ARG A 60 -3.49 -1.28 -13.42
N ALA A 61 -3.06 -0.22 -12.74
CA ALA A 61 -2.19 -0.35 -11.59
C ALA A 61 -2.79 -1.23 -10.48
N TRP A 62 -4.09 -1.10 -10.19
CA TRP A 62 -4.76 -2.02 -9.26
C TRP A 62 -4.93 -3.45 -9.80
N SER A 63 -4.96 -3.63 -11.12
CA SER A 63 -4.92 -4.96 -11.73
C SER A 63 -3.56 -5.60 -11.50
N ASP A 64 -2.47 -4.87 -11.77
CA ASP A 64 -1.09 -5.33 -11.58
C ASP A 64 -0.82 -5.71 -10.11
N VAL A 65 -1.36 -4.96 -9.15
CA VAL A 65 -1.30 -5.29 -7.71
C VAL A 65 -1.96 -6.65 -7.41
N VAL A 66 -3.17 -6.87 -7.93
CA VAL A 66 -3.92 -8.12 -7.69
C VAL A 66 -3.26 -9.29 -8.40
N ASP A 67 -2.74 -9.08 -9.61
CA ASP A 67 -2.06 -10.12 -10.38
C ASP A 67 -0.77 -10.53 -9.64
N TYR A 68 0.04 -9.57 -9.20
CA TYR A 68 1.22 -9.84 -8.37
C TYR A 68 0.86 -10.60 -7.07
N ALA A 69 -0.18 -10.13 -6.36
CA ALA A 69 -0.60 -10.72 -5.10
C ALA A 69 -1.12 -12.15 -5.25
N ASN A 70 -1.80 -12.46 -6.37
CA ASN A 70 -2.21 -13.82 -6.67
C ASN A 70 -1.01 -14.71 -7.02
N ASP A 71 -0.15 -14.24 -7.92
CA ASP A 71 1.00 -15.01 -8.43
C ASP A 71 2.02 -15.33 -7.33
N HIS A 72 2.11 -14.49 -6.30
CA HIS A 72 3.06 -14.65 -5.21
C HIS A 72 2.42 -14.98 -3.87
N ARG A 73 1.15 -15.42 -3.87
CA ARG A 73 0.36 -15.64 -2.66
C ARG A 73 1.07 -16.51 -1.62
N ASP A 74 1.58 -17.66 -2.05
CA ASP A 74 2.24 -18.62 -1.16
C ASP A 74 3.62 -18.11 -0.70
N VAL A 75 4.37 -17.46 -1.59
CA VAL A 75 5.75 -17.02 -1.34
C VAL A 75 5.80 -15.79 -0.43
N CYS A 76 4.83 -14.88 -0.53
CA CYS A 76 4.74 -13.71 0.35
C CYS A 76 3.75 -13.89 1.52
N GLU A 77 3.22 -15.10 1.72
CA GLU A 77 2.22 -15.40 2.76
C GLU A 77 1.02 -14.43 2.73
N ILE A 78 0.52 -14.13 1.52
CA ILE A 78 -0.57 -13.16 1.33
C ILE A 78 -1.86 -13.77 1.84
N SER A 79 -2.37 -13.22 2.95
CA SER A 79 -3.64 -13.63 3.52
C SER A 79 -4.82 -13.40 2.57
N ASP A 80 -5.82 -14.28 2.62
CA ASP A 80 -7.08 -14.18 1.88
C ASP A 80 -7.79 -12.86 2.11
N ARG A 81 -7.69 -12.33 3.34
CA ARG A 81 -8.23 -11.02 3.70
C ARG A 81 -7.56 -9.92 2.89
N LEU A 82 -6.23 -9.87 2.90
CA LEU A 82 -5.48 -8.86 2.14
C LEU A 82 -5.78 -8.97 0.65
N LEU A 83 -5.79 -10.18 0.10
CA LEU A 83 -6.14 -10.40 -1.31
C LEU A 83 -7.56 -9.91 -1.62
N GLY A 84 -8.54 -10.20 -0.77
CA GLY A 84 -9.91 -9.73 -0.91
C GLY A 84 -10.05 -8.20 -0.86
N ASP A 85 -9.25 -7.53 -0.04
CA ASP A 85 -9.19 -6.07 0.00
C ASP A 85 -8.61 -5.51 -1.32
N LEU A 86 -7.50 -6.09 -1.82
CA LEU A 86 -6.89 -5.71 -3.10
C LEU A 86 -7.83 -5.93 -4.30
N GLU A 87 -8.58 -7.03 -4.30
CA GLU A 87 -9.60 -7.29 -5.34
C GLU A 87 -10.77 -6.30 -5.27
N THR A 88 -11.19 -5.92 -4.07
CA THR A 88 -12.21 -4.88 -3.88
C THR A 88 -11.72 -3.57 -4.49
N TYR A 89 -10.47 -3.22 -4.19
CA TYR A 89 -9.83 -2.05 -4.76
C TYR A 89 -9.77 -2.05 -6.28
N ARG A 90 -9.37 -3.17 -6.88
CA ARG A 90 -9.42 -3.35 -8.34
C ARG A 90 -10.84 -3.18 -8.90
N ARG A 91 -11.86 -3.78 -8.28
CA ARG A 91 -13.25 -3.69 -8.76
C ARG A 91 -13.75 -2.25 -8.73
N GLU A 92 -13.47 -1.51 -7.66
CA GLU A 92 -13.88 -0.12 -7.52
C GLU A 92 -13.14 0.79 -8.52
N ALA A 93 -11.84 0.58 -8.75
CA ALA A 93 -11.08 1.30 -9.78
C ALA A 93 -11.65 1.05 -11.20
N VAL A 94 -12.03 -0.19 -11.52
CA VAL A 94 -12.69 -0.54 -12.79
C VAL A 94 -14.05 0.13 -12.92
N ALA A 95 -14.86 0.13 -11.86
CA ALA A 95 -16.16 0.80 -11.86
C ALA A 95 -16.02 2.31 -12.08
N ALA A 96 -15.05 2.94 -11.41
CA ALA A 96 -14.77 4.36 -11.53
C ALA A 96 -14.31 4.74 -12.96
N ARG A 97 -13.41 3.94 -13.55
CA ARG A 97 -13.03 4.07 -14.97
C ARG A 97 -14.23 3.98 -15.88
N ASN A 98 -15.04 2.93 -15.76
CA ASN A 98 -16.19 2.73 -16.63
C ASN A 98 -17.17 3.91 -16.54
N ASN A 99 -17.38 4.46 -15.34
CA ASN A 99 -18.19 5.65 -15.15
C ASN A 99 -17.59 6.87 -15.83
N VAL A 100 -16.33 7.20 -15.53
CA VAL A 100 -15.67 8.42 -16.06
C VAL A 100 -15.56 8.39 -17.58
N CYS A 101 -15.16 7.25 -18.15
CA CYS A 101 -15.04 7.10 -19.60
C CYS A 101 -16.40 7.10 -20.31
N ALA A 102 -17.49 6.81 -19.60
CA ALA A 102 -18.87 6.98 -20.08
C ALA A 102 -19.45 8.38 -19.77
N GLY A 103 -18.64 9.33 -19.29
CA GLY A 103 -19.09 10.69 -18.93
C GLY A 103 -19.89 10.77 -17.62
N ARG A 104 -19.95 9.69 -16.83
CA ARG A 104 -20.65 9.61 -15.54
C ARG A 104 -19.72 10.03 -14.39
N PRO A 105 -20.28 10.52 -13.27
CA PRO A 105 -19.49 10.75 -12.06
C PRO A 105 -18.94 9.44 -11.51
N ALA A 106 -17.69 9.46 -11.02
CA ALA A 106 -17.10 8.38 -10.24
C ALA A 106 -17.14 8.72 -8.75
N ARG A 107 -17.26 7.68 -7.91
CA ARG A 107 -16.98 7.82 -6.49
C ARG A 107 -15.46 7.88 -6.28
N PRO A 108 -14.96 8.63 -5.28
CA PRO A 108 -13.57 8.58 -4.88
C PRO A 108 -13.16 7.15 -4.53
N PHE A 109 -11.95 6.77 -4.92
CA PHE A 109 -11.44 5.42 -4.75
C PHE A 109 -9.90 5.41 -4.67
N PRO A 110 -9.27 4.66 -3.74
CA PRO A 110 -9.88 4.02 -2.57
C PRO A 110 -10.59 5.00 -1.64
N ALA A 111 -11.62 4.52 -0.94
CA ALA A 111 -12.43 5.33 -0.03
C ALA A 111 -11.59 5.97 1.09
N ASP A 112 -10.43 5.36 1.38
CA ASP A 112 -9.55 5.70 2.49
C ASP A 112 -8.20 6.33 2.06
N ILE A 113 -8.16 7.16 1.01
CA ILE A 113 -6.98 8.02 0.77
C ILE A 113 -7.06 9.25 1.69
N ILE A 114 -7.01 9.03 3.00
CA ILE A 114 -6.54 10.05 3.93
C ILE A 114 -5.06 9.75 4.11
N SER A 115 -4.21 10.60 3.55
CA SER A 115 -2.76 10.55 3.72
C SER A 115 -2.41 10.35 5.20
N GLN A 116 -1.75 9.23 5.52
CA GLN A 116 -0.93 9.10 6.73
C GLN A 116 0.51 9.43 6.37
#